data_AF-A0A8T4N2N7-F1
#
_entry.id   AF-A0A8T4N2N7-F1
#
_cell.length_a   1.000
_cell.length_b   1.000
_cell.length_c   1.000
_cell.angle_alpha   90.00
_cell.angle_beta   90.00
_cell.angle_gamma   90.00
#
_symmetry.space_group_name_H-M   'P 1'
#
loop_
_entity.id
_entity.type
_entity.pdbx_description
1 polymer ?
#
loop_
_entity_poly.entity_id
_entity_poly.type
_entity_poly.pdbx_seq_one_letter_code
_entity_poly.pdbx_strand_id
1 'polypeptide(L)' 'MDKKIILYIIAGLLIIGLLVLTFFPGVIQAWKDSGKIASEKCKPAPGYTEESWREHMSHHPNIYRECLT' A
#
# COMPACT_ATOMS: atom_id res chain seq x y z
N MET A 1 -18.55 -22.49 14.75
CA MET A 1 -17.90 -22.57 13.42
C MET A 1 -16.88 -23.69 13.46
N ASP A 2 -16.84 -24.55 12.45
CA ASP A 2 -15.92 -25.70 12.40
C ASP A 2 -14.45 -25.22 12.39
N LYS A 3 -13.56 -25.90 13.13
CA LYS A 3 -12.13 -25.56 13.19
C LYS A 3 -11.46 -25.61 11.82
N LYS A 4 -11.88 -26.53 10.94
CA LYS A 4 -11.41 -26.63 9.55
C LYS A 4 -11.88 -25.44 8.73
N ILE A 5 -13.12 -24.98 8.94
CA ILE A 5 -13.64 -23.78 8.27
C ILE A 5 -12.83 -22.55 8.70
N ILE A 6 -12.54 -22.39 9.99
CA ILE A 6 -11.68 -21.31 10.48
C ILE A 6 -10.30 -21.36 9.82
N LEU A 7 -9.69 -22.55 9.73
CA LEU A 7 -8.39 -22.74 9.09
C LEU A 7 -8.41 -22.35 7.61
N TYR A 8 -9.42 -22.77 6.84
CA TYR A 8 -9.53 -22.42 5.43
C TYR A 8 -9.75 -20.91 5.20
N ILE A 9 -10.51 -20.25 6.08
CA ILE A 9 -10.67 -18.80 6.03
C ILE A 9 -9.33 -18.10 6.24
N ILE A 10 -8.56 -18.50 7.26
CA ILE A 10 -7.24 -17.92 7.53
C ILE A 10 -6.30 -18.16 6.36
N ALA A 11 -6.24 -19.39 5.83
CA ALA A 11 -5.41 -19.72 4.67
C ALA A 11 -5.80 -18.89 3.44
N GLY A 12 -7.10 -18.72 3.19
CA GLY A 12 -7.61 -17.89 2.11
C GLY A 12 -7.19 -16.43 2.25
N LEU A 13 -7.32 -15.84 3.45
CA LEU A 13 -6.88 -14.46 3.71
C LEU A 13 -5.37 -14.28 3.52
N LEU A 14 -4.56 -15.26 3.93
CA LEU A 14 -3.11 -15.22 3.72
C LEU A 14 -2.75 -15.27 2.24
N ILE A 15 -3.42 -16.13 1.45
CA ILE A 15 -3.21 -16.21 0.00
C ILE A 15 -3.62 -14.90 -0.67
N ILE A 16 -4.78 -14.33 -0.32
CA ILE A 16 -5.25 -13.05 -0.86
C ILE A 16 -4.27 -11.93 -0.52
N GLY A 17 -3.83 -11.85 0.75
CA GLY A 17 -2.84 -10.86 1.17
C GLY A 17 -1.52 -10.99 0.40
N LEU A 18 -1.03 -12.20 0.18
CA LEU A 18 0.17 -12.46 -0.61
C LEU A 18 0.01 -12.00 -2.07
N LEU A 19 -1.13 -12.31 -2.69
CA LEU A 19 -1.42 -11.87 -4.07
C LEU A 19 -1.44 -10.35 -4.17
N VAL A 20 -2.11 -9.65 -3.23
CA VAL A 20 -2.14 -8.18 -3.21
C VAL A 20 -0.72 -7.61 -3.12
N LEU A 21 0.12 -8.13 -2.22
CA LEU A 21 1.50 -7.66 -2.06
C LEU A 21 2.38 -7.97 -3.29
N THR A 22 2.08 -9.03 -4.02
CA THR A 22 2.83 -9.43 -5.23
C THR A 22 2.49 -8.54 -6.43
N PHE A 23 1.21 -8.29 -6.68
CA PHE A 23 0.76 -7.51 -7.84
C PHE A 23 0.74 -6.00 -7.60
N PHE A 24 0.64 -5.57 -6.33
CA PHE A 24 0.54 -4.16 -5.95
C PHE A 24 1.57 -3.80 -4.87
N PRO A 25 2.88 -3.90 -5.16
CA PRO A 25 3.92 -3.63 -4.17
C PRO A 25 3.89 -2.20 -3.62
N GLY A 26 3.30 -1.24 -4.36
CA GLY A 26 3.12 0.15 -3.92
C GLY A 26 2.29 0.31 -2.64
N VAL A 27 1.41 -0.65 -2.31
CA VAL A 27 0.64 -0.63 -1.06
C VAL A 27 1.57 -0.65 0.17
N ILE A 28 2.73 -1.30 0.08
CA ILE A 28 3.73 -1.30 1.16
C ILE A 28 4.26 0.12 1.41
N GLN A 29 4.50 0.91 0.35
CA GLN A 29 4.95 2.29 0.49
C GLN A 29 3.86 3.17 1.11
N ALA A 30 2.61 3.03 0.65
CA ALA A 30 1.48 3.74 1.24
C ALA A 30 1.33 3.43 2.74
N TRP A 31 1.45 2.16 3.14
CA TRP A 31 1.39 1.78 4.55
C TRP A 31 2.58 2.35 5.35
N LYS A 32 3.79 2.29 4.78
CA LYS A 32 5.00 2.86 5.39
C LYS A 32 4.92 4.37 5.58
N ASP A 33 4.22 5.09 4.70
CA ASP A 33 4.11 6.55 4.75
C ASP A 33 2.90 7.03 5.55
N SER A 34 1.99 6.12 5.92
CA SER A 34 0.87 6.42 6.79
C SER A 34 1.35 7.01 8.12
N GLY A 35 0.90 8.22 8.45
CA GLY A 35 1.29 8.93 9.66
C GLY A 35 2.59 9.73 9.58
N LYS A 36 3.30 9.73 8.44
CA LYS A 36 4.47 10.60 8.24
C LYS A 36 4.11 12.01 7.79
N ILE A 37 5.04 12.94 8.01
CA ILE A 37 4.95 14.32 7.55
C ILE A 37 5.34 14.47 6.07
N ALA A 38 4.87 15.53 5.43
CA ALA A 38 5.03 15.81 3.99
C ALA A 38 6.46 15.60 3.47
N SER A 39 7.45 16.18 4.15
CA SER A 39 8.86 16.17 3.73
C SER A 39 9.46 14.77 3.59
N GLU A 40 8.85 13.77 4.24
CA GLU A 40 9.32 12.38 4.27
C GLU A 40 8.62 11.47 3.26
N LYS A 41 7.52 11.92 2.64
CA LYS A 41 6.66 11.07 1.77
C LYS A 41 6.34 11.67 0.39
N CYS A 42 6.58 12.96 0.15
CA CYS A 42 6.31 13.56 -1.16
C CYS A 42 7.38 13.27 -2.22
N LYS A 43 8.56 12.76 -1.82
CA LYS A 43 9.64 12.39 -2.75
C LYS A 43 9.45 10.95 -3.24
N PRO A 44 9.82 10.63 -4.49
CA PRO A 44 9.71 9.28 -5.01
C PRO A 44 10.42 8.24 -4.14
N ALA A 45 9.71 7.15 -3.85
CA ALA A 45 10.29 5.97 -3.26
C ALA A 45 11.25 5.28 -4.26
N PRO A 46 12.20 4.46 -3.78
CA PRO A 46 13.09 3.70 -4.67
C PRO A 46 12.30 2.88 -5.69
N GLY A 47 12.68 2.99 -6.97
CA GLY A 47 12.01 2.30 -8.07
C GLY A 47 10.84 3.07 -8.71
N TYR A 48 10.49 4.25 -8.19
CA TYR A 48 9.51 5.14 -8.79
C TYR A 48 10.18 6.30 -9.55
N THR A 49 9.55 6.72 -10.64
CA THR A 49 9.82 8.03 -11.26
C THR A 49 8.95 9.08 -10.57
N GLU A 50 9.23 10.37 -10.78
CA GLU A 50 8.36 11.44 -10.28
C GLU A 50 6.91 11.29 -10.79
N GLU A 51 6.74 10.89 -12.05
CA GLU A 51 5.43 10.69 -12.65
C GLU A 51 4.69 9.49 -12.03
N SER A 52 5.35 8.33 -11.92
CA SER A 52 4.71 7.14 -11.34
C SER A 52 4.49 7.28 -9.84
N TRP A 53 5.31 8.08 -9.16
CA TRP A 53 5.09 8.42 -7.76
C TRP A 53 3.88 9.34 -7.59
N ARG A 54 3.73 10.35 -8.46
CA ARG A 54 2.55 11.22 -8.46
C ARG A 54 1.26 10.43 -8.72
N GLU A 55 1.31 9.48 -9.66
CA GLU A 55 0.21 8.56 -9.91
C GLU A 55 -0.10 7.72 -8.66
N HIS A 56 0.90 7.06 -8.06
CA HIS A 56 0.75 6.31 -6.81
C HIS A 56 0.11 7.15 -5.68
N MET A 57 0.62 8.36 -5.45
CA MET A 57 0.10 9.27 -4.44
C MET A 57 -1.38 9.62 -4.69
N SER A 58 -1.80 9.73 -5.96
CA SER A 58 -3.18 10.05 -6.33
C SER A 58 -4.20 8.96 -5.94
N HIS A 59 -3.75 7.70 -5.79
CA HIS A 59 -4.58 6.60 -5.29
C HIS A 59 -4.79 6.64 -3.76
N HIS A 60 -3.96 7.40 -3.04
CA HIS A 60 -3.98 7.49 -1.57
C HIS A 60 -4.03 8.95 -1.09
N PRO A 61 -5.06 9.74 -1.47
CA PRO A 61 -5.13 11.17 -1.18
C PRO A 61 -5.22 11.47 0.32
N ASN A 62 -5.69 10.53 1.15
CA ASN A 62 -5.68 10.67 2.60
C ASN A 62 -4.26 10.67 3.19
N ILE A 63 -3.28 10.07 2.49
CA ILE A 63 -1.89 9.98 2.92
C ILE A 63 -1.06 11.10 2.28
N TYR A 64 -1.32 11.46 1.03
CA TYR A 64 -0.44 12.34 0.24
C TYR A 64 -1.09 13.66 -0.19
N ARG A 65 -2.17 14.10 0.45
CA ARG A 65 -2.92 15.33 0.07
C ARG A 65 -2.02 16.54 -0.14
N GLU A 66 -1.05 16.71 0.75
CA GLU A 66 -0.11 17.83 0.77
C GLU A 66 1.05 17.71 -0.24
N CYS A 67 1.19 16.56 -0.89
CA CYS A 67 2.20 16.30 -1.92
C CYS A 67 1.68 16.56 -3.34
N LEU A 68 0.36 16.65 -3.50
CA LEU A 68 -0.32 16.80 -4.79
C LEU A 68 -0.86 18.22 -5.03
N THR A 69 -0.45 19.16 -4.17
CA THR A 69 -0.75 20.60 -4.27
C THR A 69 0.35 21.38 -4.95
#